data_AF-A0AAW3D3U4-F1
#
_entry.id   AF-A0AAW3D3U4-F1
#
_cell.length_a   1.000
_cell.length_b   1.000
_cell.length_c   1.000
_cell.angle_alpha   90.00
_cell.angle_beta   90.00
_cell.angle_gamma   90.00
#
_symmetry.space_group_name_H-M   'P 1'
#
loop_
_entity.id
_entity.type
_entity.pdbx_description
1 polymer ?
#
loop_
_entity_poly.entity_id
_entity_poly.type
_entity_poly.pdbx_seq_one_letter_code
_entity_poly.pdbx_strand_id
1 'polypeptide(L)'
;MKIDFDAITEFNVRQPLSQKSKFNFIPDRTNWQFVKNNINILVFSAVYEVIAIPLYYKLDHRGNSDSQTRIDLVKKFVNKFGKECIGSILGDREFGLLG
;
A
#
# COMPACT_ATOMS: atom_id res chain seq x y z
N MET A 1 9.53 16.48 12.80
CA MET A 1 8.22 16.29 12.14
C MET A 1 8.10 14.83 11.72
N LYS A 2 7.08 14.11 12.22
CA LYS A 2 6.80 12.73 11.78
C LYS A 2 5.55 12.80 10.92
N ILE A 3 5.61 12.25 9.70
CA ILE A 3 4.45 12.26 8.80
C ILE A 3 3.43 11.25 9.34
N ASP A 4 2.18 11.68 9.52
CA ASP A 4 1.08 10.80 9.90
C ASP A 4 0.44 10.20 8.65
N PHE A 5 0.82 8.96 8.45
CA PHE A 5 0.44 8.13 7.34
C PHE A 5 -1.00 7.60 7.42
N ASP A 6 -1.55 7.47 8.63
CA ASP A 6 -2.95 7.12 8.83
C ASP A 6 -3.87 8.30 8.51
N ALA A 7 -3.42 9.52 8.81
CA ALA A 7 -4.12 10.74 8.44
C ALA A 7 -4.11 10.97 6.92
N ILE A 8 -2.98 10.75 6.24
CA ILE A 8 -2.90 10.83 4.77
C ILE A 8 -3.81 9.79 4.12
N THR A 9 -3.79 8.54 4.60
CA THR A 9 -4.70 7.49 4.10
C THR A 9 -6.15 7.93 4.23
N GLU A 10 -6.53 8.45 5.40
CA GLU A 10 -7.90 8.86 5.67
C GLU A 10 -8.34 10.02 4.78
N PHE A 11 -7.48 11.01 4.59
CA PHE A 11 -7.73 12.09 3.64
C PHE A 11 -7.93 11.54 2.22
N ASN A 12 -7.03 10.68 1.74
CA ASN A 12 -7.12 10.08 0.40
C ASN A 12 -8.40 9.26 0.22
N VAL A 13 -8.78 8.44 1.20
CA VAL A 13 -10.00 7.63 1.11
C VAL A 13 -11.26 8.49 1.15
N ARG A 14 -11.31 9.49 2.05
CA ARG A 14 -12.51 10.30 2.26
C ARG A 14 -12.70 11.46 1.28
N GLN A 15 -11.66 11.85 0.55
CA GLN A 15 -11.72 12.97 -0.38
C GLN A 15 -11.63 12.48 -1.84
N PRO A 16 -10.44 12.25 -2.43
CA PRO A 16 -10.33 11.88 -3.85
C PRO A 16 -10.97 10.53 -4.18
N LEU A 17 -11.05 9.61 -3.22
CA LEU A 17 -11.59 8.26 -3.43
C LEU A 17 -13.06 8.09 -2.99
N SER A 18 -13.69 9.13 -2.46
CA SER A 18 -15.01 9.07 -1.81
C SER A 18 -16.15 8.55 -2.69
N GLN A 19 -16.03 8.68 -4.01
CA GLN A 19 -17.06 8.29 -4.98
C GLN A 19 -17.08 6.78 -5.28
N LYS A 20 -16.06 6.03 -4.86
CA LYS A 20 -15.96 4.58 -5.12
C LYS A 20 -16.37 3.78 -3.89
N SER A 21 -17.26 2.80 -4.11
CA SER A 21 -17.66 1.84 -3.07
C SER A 21 -16.68 0.68 -2.94
N LYS A 22 -15.91 0.39 -3.99
CA LYS A 22 -14.89 -0.67 -4.02
C LYS A 22 -13.62 -0.20 -4.73
N PHE A 23 -12.48 -0.60 -4.20
CA PHE A 23 -11.15 -0.25 -4.68
C PHE A 23 -10.40 -1.49 -5.13
N ASN A 24 -9.64 -1.33 -6.20
CA ASN A 24 -8.60 -2.29 -6.57
C ASN A 24 -7.29 -1.80 -5.95
N PHE A 25 -6.56 -2.67 -5.28
CA PHE A 25 -5.31 -2.32 -4.64
C PHE A 25 -4.13 -2.91 -5.38
N ILE A 26 -3.05 -2.15 -5.43
CA ILE A 26 -1.77 -2.61 -5.96
C ILE A 26 -0.67 -2.38 -4.91
N PRO A 27 -0.14 -3.45 -4.30
CA PRO A 27 1.16 -3.37 -3.64
C PRO A 27 2.26 -3.19 -4.70
N ASP A 28 3.22 -2.32 -4.42
CA ASP A 28 4.40 -2.10 -5.25
C ASP A 28 5.66 -1.98 -4.39
N ARG A 29 6.80 -2.46 -4.91
CA ARG A 29 8.11 -2.29 -4.26
C ARG A 29 8.92 -1.30 -5.08
N THR A 30 9.39 -0.23 -4.43
CA THR A 30 10.29 0.73 -5.04
C THR A 30 11.61 0.82 -4.27
N ASN A 31 12.73 0.70 -4.99
CA ASN A 31 14.06 0.87 -4.44
C ASN A 31 14.58 2.26 -4.83
N TRP A 32 14.91 3.05 -3.83
CA TRP A 32 15.51 4.37 -3.99
C TRP A 32 16.95 4.32 -3.48
N GLN A 33 17.89 4.84 -4.27
CA GLN A 33 19.27 4.98 -3.84
C GLN A 33 19.54 6.44 -3.45
N PHE A 34 19.82 6.67 -2.17
CA PHE A 34 20.27 7.96 -1.67
C PHE A 34 21.76 7.90 -1.35
N VAL A 35 22.58 8.40 -2.28
CA VAL A 35 24.05 8.37 -2.22
C VAL A 35 24.61 6.94 -2.09
N LYS A 36 24.79 6.44 -0.86
CA LYS A 36 25.25 5.06 -0.58
C LYS A 36 24.20 4.19 0.12
N ASN A 37 23.03 4.76 0.42
CA ASN A 37 21.97 4.10 1.17
C ASN A 37 20.85 3.63 0.24
N ASN A 38 20.52 2.34 0.29
CA ASN A 38 19.36 1.80 -0.40
C ASN A 38 18.14 1.90 0.53
N ILE A 39 17.08 2.52 0.04
CA ILE A 39 15.80 2.67 0.71
C ILE A 39 14.80 1.82 -0.07
N ASN A 40 14.44 0.67 0.49
CA ASN A 40 13.38 -0.16 -0.06
C ASN A 40 12.06 0.25 0.58
N ILE A 41 11.06 0.56 -0.25
CA ILE A 41 9.75 0.97 0.21
C ILE A 41 8.74 0.01 -0.41
N LEU A 42 7.97 -0.66 0.46
CA LEU A 42 6.73 -1.29 0.06
C LEU A 42 5.61 -0.26 0.14
N VAL A 43 4.89 -0.05 -0.94
CA VAL A 43 3.76 0.88 -1.03
C VAL A 43 2.48 0.07 -1.25
N PHE A 44 1.42 0.38 -0.51
CA PHE A 44 0.07 -0.14 -0.72
C PHE A 44 -0.82 0.98 -1.23
N SER A 45 -1.28 0.87 -2.48
CA SER A 45 -1.98 1.93 -3.19
C SER A 45 -3.38 1.48 -3.62
N ALA A 46 -4.33 2.41 -3.65
CA ALA A 46 -5.61 2.23 -4.32
C ALA A 46 -5.52 2.73 -5.77
N VAL A 47 -6.03 1.93 -6.70
CA VAL A 47 -6.19 2.33 -8.09
C VAL A 47 -7.44 3.20 -8.21
N TYR A 48 -7.26 4.38 -8.78
CA TYR A 48 -8.33 5.32 -9.07
C TYR A 48 -8.17 5.85 -10.49
N GLU A 49 -9.15 5.56 -11.35
CA GLU A 49 -9.05 5.79 -12.79
C GLU A 49 -7.75 5.21 -13.37
N VAL A 50 -6.85 6.06 -13.83
CA VAL A 50 -5.57 5.68 -14.46
C VAL A 50 -4.36 5.89 -13.53
N ILE A 51 -4.57 6.21 -12.25
CA ILE A 51 -3.50 6.48 -11.29
C ILE A 51 -3.56 5.56 -10.07
N ALA A 52 -2.40 5.36 -9.45
CA ALA A 52 -2.27 4.68 -8.17
C ALA A 52 -2.06 5.72 -7.07
N ILE A 53 -2.98 5.78 -6.11
CA ILE A 53 -2.91 6.70 -4.97
C ILE A 53 -2.32 5.95 -3.78
N PRO A 54 -1.14 6.34 -3.27
CA PRO A 54 -0.54 5.72 -2.09
C PRO A 54 -1.42 5.90 -0.85
N LEU A 55 -1.63 4.81 -0.12
CA LEU A 55 -2.32 4.82 1.16
C LEU A 55 -1.31 4.57 2.28
N TYR A 56 -0.64 3.42 2.23
CA TYR A 56 0.35 3.04 3.23
C TYR A 56 1.71 2.76 2.60
N TYR A 57 2.75 2.92 3.41
CA TYR A 57 4.13 2.57 3.06
C TYR A 57 4.82 1.93 4.27
N LYS A 58 5.76 1.04 3.97
CA LYS A 58 6.63 0.41 4.96
C LYS A 58 8.05 0.40 4.42
N LEU A 59 9.01 0.76 5.26
CA LEU A 59 10.42 0.55 4.97
C LEU A 59 10.70 -0.94 5.06
N ASP A 60 11.24 -1.50 3.98
CA ASP A 60 11.57 -2.91 3.90
C ASP A 60 13.05 -3.11 4.25
N HIS A 61 13.34 -4.01 5.19
CA HIS A 61 14.70 -4.33 5.57
C HIS A 61 15.24 -5.32 4.54
N ARG A 62 16.09 -4.83 3.62
CA ARG A 62 16.78 -5.59 2.55
C ARG A 62 16.45 -7.10 2.48
N GLY A 63 15.61 -7.46 1.50
CA GLY A 63 15.36 -8.86 1.13
C GLY A 63 13.94 -9.29 1.49
N ASN A 64 13.07 -9.30 0.46
CA ASN A 64 11.66 -9.65 0.52
C ASN A 64 10.84 -8.96 1.62
N SER A 65 9.96 -8.03 1.20
CA SER A 65 8.77 -7.68 1.97
C SER A 65 8.11 -8.99 2.42
N ASP A 66 8.23 -9.31 3.70
CA ASP A 66 7.66 -10.53 4.24
C ASP A 66 6.16 -10.53 3.92
N SER A 67 5.63 -11.68 3.53
CA SER A 67 4.21 -11.85 3.25
C SER A 67 3.36 -11.34 4.41
N GLN A 68 3.88 -11.43 5.63
CA GLN A 68 3.26 -10.86 6.82
C GLN A 68 3.12 -9.33 6.76
N THR A 69 4.14 -8.60 6.30
CA THR A 69 4.07 -7.13 6.19
C THR A 69 2.94 -6.71 5.24
N ARG A 70 2.76 -7.42 4.13
CA ARG A 70 1.68 -7.14 3.17
C ARG A 70 0.32 -7.43 3.77
N ILE A 71 0.19 -8.58 4.45
CA ILE A 71 -1.02 -8.96 5.19
C ILE A 71 -1.37 -7.89 6.23
N ASP A 72 -0.39 -7.35 6.94
CA ASP A 72 -0.60 -6.34 7.98
C ASP A 72 -1.09 -5.01 7.39
N LEU A 73 -0.55 -4.58 6.23
CA LEU A 73 -1.05 -3.40 5.52
C LEU A 73 -2.50 -3.56 5.06
N VAL A 74 -2.85 -4.74 4.52
CA VAL A 74 -4.22 -5.05 4.10
C VAL A 74 -5.16 -5.09 5.31
N LYS A 75 -4.77 -5.78 6.39
CA LYS A 75 -5.55 -5.83 7.65
C LYS A 75 -5.75 -4.43 8.22
N LYS A 76 -4.73 -3.58 8.18
CA LYS A 76 -4.83 -2.19 8.64
C LYS A 76 -5.90 -1.42 7.87
N PHE A 77 -5.91 -1.55 6.54
CA PHE A 77 -6.95 -0.95 5.70
C PHE A 77 -8.35 -1.50 6.04
N VAL A 78 -8.49 -2.83 6.07
CA VAL A 78 -9.77 -3.51 6.36
C VAL A 78 -10.34 -3.12 7.71
N ASN A 79 -9.49 -3.04 8.74
CA ASN A 79 -9.93 -2.67 10.08
C ASN A 79 -10.44 -1.22 10.15
N LYS A 80 -9.96 -0.32 9.28
CA LYS A 80 -10.34 1.09 9.27
C LYS A 80 -11.51 1.40 8.35
N PHE A 81 -11.58 0.77 7.17
CA PHE A 81 -12.54 1.11 6.10
C PHE A 81 -13.50 -0.02 5.73
N GLY A 82 -13.31 -1.22 6.29
CA GLY A 82 -14.13 -2.38 5.99
C GLY A 82 -13.63 -3.19 4.79
N LYS A 83 -13.93 -4.49 4.81
CA LYS A 83 -13.55 -5.43 3.74
C LYS A 83 -14.42 -5.29 2.49
N GLU A 84 -15.62 -4.76 2.65
CA GLU A 84 -16.60 -4.49 1.60
C GLU A 84 -16.07 -3.51 0.55
N CYS A 85 -15.13 -2.65 0.94
CA CYS A 85 -14.43 -1.73 0.07
C CYS A 85 -13.35 -2.38 -0.79
N ILE A 86 -13.08 -3.68 -0.64
CA ILE A 86 -12.09 -4.40 -1.47
C ILE A 86 -12.78 -4.99 -2.70
N GLY A 87 -12.37 -4.52 -3.88
CA GLY A 87 -12.66 -5.13 -5.18
C GLY A 87 -11.67 -6.26 -5.49
N SER A 88 -10.38 -5.92 -5.59
CA SER A 88 -9.30 -6.88 -5.80
C SER A 88 -7.98 -6.37 -5.19
N ILE A 89 -7.02 -7.27 -4.99
CA ILE A 89 -5.63 -6.92 -4.66
C ILE A 89 -4.75 -7.60 -5.72
N LEU A 90 -3.99 -6.81 -6.47
CA LEU A 90 -3.21 -7.24 -7.63
C LEU A 90 -1.75 -6.92 -7.38
N GLY A 91 -0.88 -7.93 -7.39
CA GLY A 91 0.56 -7.76 -7.33
C GLY A 91 1.24 -8.49 -8.47
N ASP A 92 2.48 -8.13 -8.76
CA ASP A 92 3.33 -8.92 -9.67
C ASP A 92 3.65 -10.31 -9.09
N ARG A 93 4.42 -11.10 -9.86
CA ARG A 93 4.80 -12.47 -9.49
C ARG A 93 5.66 -12.54 -8.22
N GLU A 94 6.37 -11.49 -7.87
CA GLU A 94 7.22 -11.42 -6.68
C GLU A 94 6.39 -11.27 -5.39
N PHE A 95 5.11 -10.94 -5.51
CA PHE A 95 4.16 -10.87 -4.40
C PHE A 95 3.43 -12.20 -4.09
N GLY A 96 3.71 -13.26 -4.86
CA GLY A 96 3.18 -14.60 -4.62
C GLY A 96 3.64 -15.22 -3.29
N LEU A 97 2.93 -16.25 -2.81
CA LEU A 97 3.20 -16.95 -1.54
C LEU A 97 4.47 -17.85 -1.56
N LEU A 98 5.31 -17.73 -2.59
CA LEU A 98 6.56 -18.48 -2.71
C LEU A 98 7.73 -17.50 -2.49
N GLY A 99 8.05 -17.27 -1.22
CA GLY A 99 9.20 -16.50 -0.74
C GLY A 99 9.49 -16.88 0.70
#